data_AF-A0A453CD27-F1
#
_entry.id   AF-A0A453CD27-F1
#
_cell.length_a   1.000
_cell.length_b   1.000
_cell.length_c   1.000
_cell.angle_alpha   90.00
_cell.angle_beta   90.00
_cell.angle_gamma   90.00
#
_symmetry.space_group_name_H-M   'P 1'
#
loop_
_entity.id
_entity.type
_entity.pdbx_description
1 polymer ?
#
loop_
_entity_poly.entity_id
_entity_poly.type
_entity_poly.pdbx_seq_one_letter_code
_entity_poly.pdbx_strand_id
1 'polypeptide(L)'
;MGSACSRNRGQVVHEDQLYSVKFSKSGSFKWLLHTLSRSSSDVLRKAQGPGPGRRPSLVELCVARVREDISRYSDFSMLPRDLSQQIFNELVRCSYINEELLGAFRDCALQDICLDEYPGVKDAWMEVIASQGQSLLSVDISCSDVTDSGLNLLKDCSNMQSLACNYCDRISEHGLKTVSGLSNLTSLSLKKCAAVTAEGAKAFAKLVNLVNLDLERCPKIHGGLVHLKGLRKLETLNMRYCNGITDSDMKYLSDFTSLRELQLSCCKISDCGVSYLRGLSKLSHLNLEGCAVTAACLEAISGLASLVLLNLNRCGICDEGCEKLEGLVKLKVLNLGFNHITDACLVHLRELINLECLNLDSCKIGDEGLLHLKEAFCS
;
A
#
# COMPACT_ATOMS: atom_id res chain seq x y z
N MET A 1 51.96 -26.22 44.57
CA MET A 1 51.83 -24.78 44.90
C MET A 1 50.74 -24.26 43.98
N GLY A 2 49.49 -23.99 44.37
CA GLY A 2 49.00 -23.37 45.60
C GLY A 2 48.41 -22.00 45.23
N SER A 3 47.10 -21.83 45.46
CA SER A 3 46.31 -20.56 45.43
C SER A 3 45.83 -20.10 44.04
N ALA A 4 44.55 -19.97 43.67
CA ALA A 4 43.28 -19.59 44.34
C ALA A 4 43.08 -18.07 44.61
N CYS A 5 41.90 -17.59 44.17
CA CYS A 5 41.14 -16.39 44.59
C CYS A 5 41.58 -15.02 44.04
N SER A 6 40.72 -14.02 43.74
CA SER A 6 39.25 -13.87 43.74
C SER A 6 38.93 -12.41 43.29
N ARG A 7 37.79 -12.22 42.59
CA ARG A 7 36.85 -11.06 42.56
C ARG A 7 37.37 -9.62 42.77
N ASN A 8 36.95 -8.67 41.89
CA ASN A 8 35.73 -7.88 42.12
C ASN A 8 35.40 -6.84 41.01
N ARG A 9 34.07 -6.70 40.80
CA ARG A 9 33.27 -5.50 40.45
C ARG A 9 33.54 -4.71 39.16
N GLY A 10 32.57 -4.82 38.26
CA GLY A 10 31.67 -3.69 38.00
C GLY A 10 31.83 -3.01 36.64
N GLN A 11 31.04 -3.45 35.65
CA GLN A 11 30.29 -2.54 34.78
C GLN A 11 29.28 -3.35 33.96
N VAL A 12 28.03 -2.91 34.03
CA VAL A 12 26.95 -3.33 33.14
C VAL A 12 27.28 -2.75 31.76
N VAL A 13 27.56 -3.60 30.80
CA VAL A 13 27.59 -3.22 29.38
C VAL A 13 26.42 -3.94 28.72
N HIS A 14 25.42 -3.15 28.35
CA HIS A 14 24.41 -3.53 27.37
C HIS A 14 25.14 -3.85 26.05
N GLU A 15 25.27 -5.13 25.70
CA GLU A 15 25.65 -5.53 24.34
C GLU A 15 24.39 -5.57 23.46
N ASP A 16 24.00 -4.40 22.97
CA ASP A 16 23.24 -4.28 21.73
C ASP A 16 24.18 -4.59 20.56
N GLN A 17 24.22 -5.86 20.13
CA GLN A 17 24.85 -6.23 18.86
C GLN A 17 23.80 -6.38 17.76
N LEU A 18 23.55 -5.25 17.09
CA LEU A 18 23.72 -5.08 15.64
C LEU A 18 23.52 -6.32 14.76
N TYR A 19 22.28 -6.59 14.37
CA TYR A 19 22.01 -7.21 13.06
C TYR A 19 21.85 -6.11 12.01
N SER A 20 22.99 -5.59 11.55
CA SER A 20 23.09 -4.78 10.34
C SER A 20 23.13 -5.71 9.13
N VAL A 21 21.96 -6.04 8.58
CA VAL A 21 21.89 -6.65 7.25
C VAL A 21 21.79 -5.53 6.22
N LYS A 22 22.94 -5.25 5.59
CA LYS A 22 23.06 -4.36 4.43
C LYS A 22 22.16 -4.89 3.30
N PHE A 23 21.08 -4.17 3.00
CA PHE A 23 20.35 -4.37 1.75
C PHE A 23 21.18 -3.82 0.60
N SER A 24 21.69 -4.73 -0.23
CA SER A 24 22.29 -4.44 -1.52
C SER A 24 21.23 -3.83 -2.43
N LYS A 25 21.43 -2.58 -2.84
CA LYS A 25 20.67 -1.96 -3.94
C LYS A 25 21.02 -2.68 -5.24
N SER A 26 20.07 -3.41 -5.82
CA SER A 26 20.11 -3.82 -7.23
C SER A 26 18.68 -4.05 -7.73
N GLY A 27 18.40 -3.60 -8.96
CA GLY A 27 17.17 -3.91 -9.69
C GLY A 27 16.03 -2.92 -9.50
N SER A 28 15.95 -1.92 -10.38
CA SER A 28 14.85 -0.96 -10.48
C SER A 28 13.56 -1.63 -10.97
N PHE A 29 12.63 -1.98 -10.07
CA PHE A 29 11.27 -2.41 -10.42
C PHE A 29 10.27 -1.27 -10.26
N LYS A 30 10.14 -0.43 -11.30
CA LYS A 30 9.17 0.68 -11.38
C LYS A 30 7.78 0.27 -11.94
N TRP A 31 7.48 -1.02 -12.10
CA TRP A 31 6.29 -1.49 -12.82
C TRP A 31 5.15 -2.06 -11.95
N LEU A 32 5.19 -1.89 -10.63
CA LEU A 32 4.18 -2.41 -9.69
C LEU A 32 3.34 -1.33 -8.97
N LEU A 33 3.17 -0.14 -9.58
CA LEU A 33 2.43 0.98 -8.97
C LEU A 33 1.25 1.49 -9.82
N HIS A 34 0.59 0.63 -10.59
CA HIS A 34 -0.58 1.05 -11.38
C HIS A 34 -1.85 0.28 -11.06
N THR A 35 -2.33 0.46 -9.83
CA THR A 35 -3.71 0.18 -9.42
C THR A 35 -4.03 0.98 -8.15
N LEU A 36 -3.86 2.30 -8.22
CA LEU A 36 -4.57 3.32 -7.42
C LEU A 36 -4.22 4.72 -7.96
N SER A 37 -5.21 5.61 -7.90
CA SER A 37 -5.22 7.06 -8.21
C SER A 37 -3.85 7.73 -8.46
N ARG A 38 -3.73 8.48 -9.57
CA ARG A 38 -2.65 9.44 -9.93
C ARG A 38 -1.56 9.54 -8.85
N SER A 39 -0.54 8.70 -8.96
CA SER A 39 0.54 8.66 -8.00
C SER A 39 1.33 9.98 -7.99
N SER A 40 1.62 10.48 -6.79
CA SER A 40 2.48 11.64 -6.47
C SER A 40 3.86 11.63 -7.18
N SER A 41 4.27 10.50 -7.76
CA SER A 41 5.48 10.38 -8.59
C SER A 41 5.44 11.17 -9.91
N ASP A 42 4.26 11.47 -10.48
CA ASP A 42 4.15 12.38 -11.63
C ASP A 42 4.27 13.86 -11.21
N VAL A 43 4.07 14.16 -9.92
CA VAL A 43 4.21 15.52 -9.35
C VAL A 43 5.69 15.86 -9.11
N LEU A 44 6.51 14.89 -8.75
CA LEU A 44 7.96 15.06 -8.58
C LEU A 44 8.73 15.28 -9.90
N ARG A 45 8.17 14.90 -11.05
CA ARG A 45 8.76 15.19 -12.38
C ARG A 45 8.63 16.66 -12.80
N LYS A 46 7.81 17.46 -12.12
CA LYS A 46 7.70 18.92 -12.32
C LYS A 46 8.48 19.76 -11.30
N ALA A 47 9.28 19.13 -10.43
CA ALA A 47 10.15 19.83 -9.48
C ALA A 47 11.39 20.49 -10.12
N GLN A 48 11.55 20.44 -11.44
CA GLN A 48 12.48 21.32 -12.14
C GLN A 48 11.83 22.70 -12.24
N GLY A 49 12.40 23.68 -11.53
CA GLY A 49 12.02 25.08 -11.64
C GLY A 49 11.95 25.54 -13.10
N PRO A 50 11.22 26.63 -13.41
CA PRO A 50 10.99 27.05 -14.78
C PRO A 50 12.33 27.21 -15.50
N GLY A 51 12.54 26.42 -16.55
CA GLY A 51 13.67 26.61 -17.45
C GLY A 51 13.70 28.07 -17.95
N PRO A 52 14.91 28.64 -18.19
CA PRO A 52 15.02 30.03 -18.60
C PRO A 52 14.19 30.28 -19.86
N GLY A 53 13.18 31.15 -19.75
CA GLY A 53 12.28 31.52 -20.85
C GLY A 53 10.81 31.11 -20.70
N ARG A 54 10.43 30.34 -19.68
CA ARG A 54 9.01 30.02 -19.43
C ARG A 54 8.30 31.21 -18.79
N ARG A 55 7.23 31.70 -19.43
CA ARG A 55 6.33 32.70 -18.81
C ARG A 55 5.47 32.01 -17.73
N PRO A 56 5.37 32.56 -16.51
CA PRO A 56 4.52 32.01 -15.48
C PRO A 56 3.05 32.13 -15.90
N SER A 57 2.29 31.09 -15.59
CA SER A 57 0.83 31.06 -15.72
C SER A 57 0.18 32.07 -14.75
N LEU A 58 -1.07 32.43 -15.03
CA LEU A 58 -1.84 33.30 -14.13
C LEU A 58 -1.92 32.72 -12.72
N VAL A 59 -2.08 31.40 -12.58
CA VAL A 59 -2.12 30.73 -11.27
C VAL A 59 -0.79 30.86 -10.53
N GLU A 60 0.34 30.64 -11.21
CA GLU A 60 1.67 30.82 -10.62
C GLU A 60 1.89 32.28 -10.17
N LEU A 61 1.39 33.25 -10.93
CA LEU A 61 1.41 34.67 -10.55
C LEU A 61 0.47 34.97 -9.38
N CYS A 62 -0.73 34.40 -9.35
CA CYS A 62 -1.67 34.52 -8.23
C CYS A 62 -1.05 33.95 -6.95
N VAL A 63 -0.42 32.78 -7.03
CA VAL A 63 0.25 32.14 -5.89
C VAL A 63 1.43 32.96 -5.42
N ALA A 64 2.27 33.47 -6.34
CA ALA A 64 3.36 34.39 -5.99
C ALA A 64 2.82 35.63 -5.26
N ARG A 65 1.71 36.19 -5.74
CA ARG A 65 1.07 37.37 -5.15
C ARG A 65 0.48 37.08 -3.76
N VAL A 66 -0.16 35.92 -3.57
CA VAL A 66 -0.67 35.45 -2.27
C VAL A 66 0.47 35.24 -1.28
N ARG A 67 1.62 34.71 -1.75
CA ARG A 67 2.81 34.52 -0.92
C ARG A 67 3.43 35.84 -0.46
N GLU A 68 3.45 36.86 -1.32
CA GLU A 68 4.00 38.18 -0.98
C GLU A 68 3.17 38.90 0.09
N ASP A 69 1.84 38.76 0.05
CA ASP A 69 0.93 39.45 0.98
C ASP A 69 -0.04 38.48 1.66
N ILE A 70 0.47 37.44 2.33
CA ILE A 70 -0.35 36.38 2.95
C ILE A 70 -1.46 36.95 3.87
N SER A 71 -1.14 38.01 4.62
CA SER A 71 -2.05 38.67 5.57
C SER A 71 -3.19 39.44 4.91
N ARG A 72 -3.14 39.66 3.58
CA ARG A 72 -4.22 40.33 2.83
C ARG A 72 -5.28 39.37 2.31
N TYR A 73 -5.00 38.06 2.31
CA TYR A 73 -5.91 37.06 1.78
C TYR A 73 -6.52 36.25 2.92
N SER A 74 -7.69 36.70 3.40
CA SER A 74 -8.43 36.02 4.47
C SER A 74 -9.55 35.12 3.95
N ASP A 75 -9.87 35.16 2.66
CA ASP A 75 -11.02 34.45 2.09
C ASP A 75 -10.84 34.22 0.57
N PHE A 76 -10.99 32.96 0.14
CA PHE A 76 -11.02 32.53 -1.26
C PHE A 76 -12.39 31.98 -1.70
N SER A 77 -13.42 32.04 -0.85
CA SER A 77 -14.75 31.47 -1.11
C SER A 77 -15.46 32.10 -2.32
N MET A 78 -15.11 33.33 -2.67
CA MET A 78 -15.65 34.05 -3.83
C MET A 78 -15.02 33.61 -5.16
N LEU A 79 -13.91 32.86 -5.12
CA LEU A 79 -13.28 32.34 -6.32
C LEU A 79 -14.03 31.09 -6.83
N PRO A 80 -14.07 30.87 -8.16
CA PRO A 80 -14.55 29.60 -8.69
C PRO A 80 -13.76 28.44 -8.09
N ARG A 81 -14.45 27.36 -7.69
CA ARG A 81 -13.84 26.20 -7.00
C ARG A 81 -12.58 25.67 -7.69
N ASP A 82 -12.56 25.63 -9.03
CA ASP A 82 -11.45 25.09 -9.81
C ASP A 82 -10.19 25.96 -9.67
N LEU A 83 -10.38 27.27 -9.49
CA LEU A 83 -9.30 28.20 -9.22
C LEU A 83 -8.85 28.10 -7.76
N SER A 84 -9.77 28.06 -6.79
CA SER A 84 -9.43 27.83 -5.38
C SER A 84 -8.65 26.53 -5.18
N GLN A 85 -9.05 25.46 -5.85
CA GLN A 85 -8.37 24.16 -5.85
C GLN A 85 -6.97 24.26 -6.44
N GLN A 86 -6.78 24.97 -7.55
CA GLN A 86 -5.46 25.17 -8.15
C GLN A 86 -4.52 25.98 -7.24
N ILE A 87 -5.03 27.05 -6.62
CA ILE A 87 -4.26 27.87 -5.69
C ILE A 87 -3.89 27.04 -4.45
N PHE A 88 -4.84 26.31 -3.86
CA PHE A 88 -4.61 25.42 -2.73
C PHE A 88 -3.50 24.40 -3.03
N ASN A 89 -3.64 23.66 -4.15
CA ASN A 89 -2.68 22.63 -4.55
C ASN A 89 -1.26 23.20 -4.73
N GLU A 90 -1.15 24.37 -5.33
CA GLU A 90 0.15 25.00 -5.58
C GLU A 90 0.79 25.54 -4.29
N LEU A 91 -0.01 26.02 -3.34
CA LEU A 91 0.48 26.44 -2.02
C LEU A 91 0.93 25.24 -1.17
N VAL A 92 0.20 24.11 -1.20
CA VAL A 92 0.63 22.85 -0.58
C VAL A 92 1.95 22.39 -1.22
N ARG A 93 2.02 22.34 -2.55
CA ARG A 93 3.22 21.92 -3.30
C ARG A 93 4.45 22.75 -2.95
N CYS A 94 4.27 24.04 -2.68
CA CYS A 94 5.35 24.94 -2.30
C CYS A 94 5.60 25.01 -0.79
N SER A 95 4.88 24.24 0.04
CA SER A 95 4.97 24.25 1.51
C SER A 95 4.69 25.62 2.15
N TYR A 96 3.70 26.35 1.63
CA TYR A 96 3.32 27.69 2.10
C TYR A 96 2.03 27.77 2.91
N ILE A 97 1.24 26.70 2.97
CA ILE A 97 0.06 26.66 3.83
C ILE A 97 0.48 26.57 5.30
N ASN A 98 -0.05 27.48 6.10
CA ASN A 98 -0.08 27.41 7.55
C ASN A 98 -1.55 27.45 8.01
N GLU A 99 -1.79 27.36 9.32
CA GLU A 99 -3.15 27.32 9.88
C GLU A 99 -3.99 28.57 9.53
N GLU A 100 -3.36 29.75 9.51
CA GLU A 100 -4.03 31.01 9.17
C GLU A 100 -4.45 31.06 7.69
N LEU A 101 -3.52 30.78 6.78
CA LEU A 101 -3.80 30.76 5.34
C LEU A 101 -4.75 29.63 4.95
N LEU A 102 -4.68 28.49 5.63
CA LEU A 102 -5.65 27.42 5.44
C LEU A 102 -7.07 27.93 5.72
N GLY A 103 -7.24 28.76 6.75
CA GLY A 103 -8.53 29.39 7.07
C GLY A 103 -9.15 30.14 5.89
N ALA A 104 -8.34 30.71 4.99
CA ALA A 104 -8.84 31.39 3.79
C ALA A 104 -9.50 30.44 2.77
N PHE A 105 -9.26 29.12 2.87
CA PHE A 105 -9.88 28.10 2.03
C PHE A 105 -11.17 27.52 2.61
N ARG A 106 -11.66 28.07 3.72
CA ARG A 106 -12.95 27.68 4.30
C ARG A 106 -14.06 27.87 3.25
N ASP A 107 -14.94 26.87 3.15
CA ASP A 107 -16.13 26.88 2.27
C ASP A 107 -15.83 27.16 0.79
N CYS A 108 -14.62 26.85 0.31
CA CYS A 108 -14.20 27.03 -1.09
C CYS A 108 -14.68 25.92 -2.04
N ALA A 109 -15.46 24.97 -1.54
CA ALA A 109 -15.91 23.78 -2.25
C ALA A 109 -14.75 22.96 -2.87
N LEU A 110 -13.64 22.84 -2.14
CA LEU A 110 -12.51 22.01 -2.55
C LEU A 110 -12.94 20.54 -2.65
N GLN A 111 -12.39 19.83 -3.63
CA GLN A 111 -12.71 18.43 -3.89
C GLN A 111 -11.61 17.50 -3.39
N ASP A 112 -10.35 17.88 -3.62
CA ASP A 112 -9.19 17.05 -3.32
C ASP A 112 -8.25 17.80 -2.38
N ILE A 113 -8.05 17.25 -1.18
CA ILE A 113 -7.11 17.80 -0.20
C ILE A 113 -6.03 16.75 0.04
N CYS A 114 -4.89 16.93 -0.63
CA CYS A 114 -3.74 16.03 -0.53
C CYS A 114 -2.64 16.73 0.27
N LEU A 115 -2.52 16.40 1.56
CA LEU A 115 -1.46 16.92 2.42
C LEU A 115 -0.28 15.94 2.50
N ASP A 116 -0.51 14.63 2.47
CA ASP A 116 0.59 13.63 2.58
C ASP A 116 1.52 14.00 3.76
N GLU A 117 2.84 13.92 3.63
CA GLU A 117 3.81 14.29 4.68
C GLU A 117 3.90 15.81 5.00
N TYR A 118 2.85 16.59 4.78
CA TYR A 118 2.85 18.03 5.09
C TYR A 118 3.03 18.28 6.60
N PRO A 119 3.98 19.13 7.02
CA PRO A 119 4.27 19.33 8.42
C PRO A 119 3.16 20.11 9.15
N GLY A 120 2.84 19.68 10.38
CA GLY A 120 1.98 20.44 11.30
C GLY A 120 0.47 20.25 11.11
N VAL A 121 0.05 19.31 10.26
CA VAL A 121 -1.36 18.95 10.08
C VAL A 121 -1.91 18.33 11.37
N LYS A 122 -2.95 18.94 11.93
CA LYS A 122 -3.57 18.60 13.23
C LYS A 122 -5.09 18.81 13.17
N ASP A 123 -5.81 18.51 14.24
CA ASP A 123 -7.28 18.61 14.30
C ASP A 123 -7.86 19.97 13.88
N ALA A 124 -7.18 21.08 14.17
CA ALA A 124 -7.63 22.42 13.74
C ALA A 124 -7.70 22.57 12.21
N TRP A 125 -6.82 21.88 11.47
CA TRP A 125 -6.85 21.87 10.00
C TRP A 125 -8.06 21.10 9.49
N MET A 126 -8.46 20.06 10.21
CA MET A 126 -9.62 19.24 9.86
C MET A 126 -10.93 20.02 9.89
N GLU A 127 -11.03 21.12 10.64
CA GLU A 127 -12.20 22.00 10.60
C GLU A 127 -12.40 22.67 9.23
N VAL A 128 -11.30 23.12 8.62
CA VAL A 128 -11.35 23.72 7.27
C VAL A 128 -11.58 22.64 6.22
N ILE A 129 -10.94 21.49 6.37
CA ILE A 129 -11.13 20.34 5.47
C ILE A 129 -12.59 19.88 5.51
N ALA A 130 -13.19 19.74 6.70
CA ALA A 130 -14.58 19.35 6.86
C ALA A 130 -15.56 20.42 6.38
N SER A 131 -15.20 21.70 6.41
CA SER A 131 -16.06 22.79 5.92
C SER A 131 -16.41 22.69 4.43
N GLN A 132 -15.60 21.96 3.64
CA GLN A 132 -15.90 21.69 2.24
C GLN A 132 -17.17 20.83 2.06
N GLY A 133 -17.55 20.07 3.09
CA GLY A 133 -18.80 19.32 3.15
C GLY A 133 -18.95 18.34 1.99
N GLN A 134 -20.01 18.49 1.20
CA GLN A 134 -20.34 17.54 0.12
C GLN A 134 -19.50 17.70 -1.15
N SER A 135 -18.66 18.75 -1.26
CA SER A 135 -17.74 18.85 -2.40
C SER A 135 -16.55 17.91 -2.25
N LEU A 136 -16.21 17.50 -1.03
CA LEU A 136 -15.01 16.76 -0.72
C LEU A 136 -15.10 15.32 -1.24
N LEU A 137 -14.17 14.96 -2.12
CA LEU A 137 -14.07 13.65 -2.76
C LEU A 137 -12.85 12.88 -2.28
N SER A 138 -11.73 13.54 -2.02
CA SER A 138 -10.49 12.90 -1.59
C SER A 138 -9.81 13.68 -0.47
N VAL A 139 -9.39 12.96 0.58
CA VAL A 139 -8.54 13.50 1.66
C VAL A 139 -7.35 12.59 1.87
N ASP A 140 -6.16 13.16 1.82
CA ASP A 140 -4.93 12.53 2.29
C ASP A 140 -4.32 13.37 3.42
N ILE A 141 -4.37 12.83 4.63
CA ILE A 141 -3.80 13.41 5.85
C ILE A 141 -2.73 12.48 6.43
N SER A 142 -2.06 11.70 5.57
CA SER A 142 -1.00 10.79 5.98
C SER A 142 0.09 11.51 6.79
N CYS A 143 0.80 10.81 7.67
CA CYS A 143 1.88 11.38 8.48
C CYS A 143 1.51 12.63 9.30
N SER A 144 0.22 12.80 9.62
CA SER A 144 -0.27 13.94 10.42
C SER A 144 -0.41 13.63 11.91
N ASP A 145 -0.54 14.69 12.70
CA ASP A 145 -0.86 14.63 14.14
C ASP A 145 -2.37 14.65 14.40
N VAL A 146 -3.20 14.36 13.39
CA VAL A 146 -4.66 14.29 13.51
C VAL A 146 -5.05 13.17 14.46
N THR A 147 -5.98 13.47 15.37
CA THR A 147 -6.52 12.52 16.34
C THR A 147 -7.91 12.04 15.93
N ASP A 148 -8.51 11.16 16.75
CA ASP A 148 -9.91 10.74 16.59
C ASP A 148 -10.88 11.93 16.50
N SER A 149 -10.60 13.02 17.20
CA SER A 149 -11.46 14.21 17.21
C SER A 149 -11.45 14.92 15.85
N GLY A 150 -10.27 15.12 15.27
CA GLY A 150 -10.13 15.70 13.93
C GLY A 150 -10.72 14.81 12.84
N LEU A 151 -10.50 13.49 12.91
CA LEU A 151 -11.09 12.56 11.95
C LEU A 151 -12.62 12.56 12.01
N ASN A 152 -13.21 12.66 13.21
CA ASN A 152 -14.66 12.70 13.41
C ASN A 152 -15.34 13.93 12.77
N LEU A 153 -14.60 15.00 12.47
CA LEU A 153 -15.15 16.15 11.74
C LEU A 153 -15.56 15.79 10.30
N LEU A 154 -14.98 14.74 9.71
CA LEU A 154 -15.31 14.30 8.36
C LEU A 154 -16.62 13.51 8.27
N LYS A 155 -17.31 13.23 9.39
CA LYS A 155 -18.51 12.36 9.43
C LYS A 155 -19.61 12.74 8.44
N ASP A 156 -19.74 14.03 8.13
CA ASP A 156 -20.79 14.57 7.27
C ASP A 156 -20.33 14.72 5.79
N CYS A 157 -19.07 14.45 5.47
CA CYS A 157 -18.49 14.52 4.11
C CYS A 157 -18.87 13.28 3.29
N SER A 158 -20.17 13.07 3.08
CA SER A 158 -20.72 11.78 2.60
C SER A 158 -20.39 11.44 1.15
N ASN A 159 -19.98 12.40 0.32
CA ASN A 159 -19.54 12.18 -1.06
C ASN A 159 -18.10 11.69 -1.19
N MET A 160 -17.37 11.55 -0.07
CA MET A 160 -15.98 11.14 -0.08
C MET A 160 -15.79 9.76 -0.72
N GLN A 161 -14.84 9.70 -1.65
CA GLN A 161 -14.49 8.52 -2.44
C GLN A 161 -13.14 7.95 -2.03
N SER A 162 -12.23 8.79 -1.53
CA SER A 162 -10.88 8.39 -1.14
C SER A 162 -10.49 9.00 0.21
N LEU A 163 -9.96 8.17 1.09
CA LEU A 163 -9.36 8.60 2.36
C LEU A 163 -8.02 7.90 2.58
N ALA A 164 -6.98 8.67 2.87
CA ALA A 164 -5.69 8.18 3.30
C ALA A 164 -5.30 8.77 4.65
N CYS A 165 -5.04 7.89 5.61
CA CYS A 165 -4.53 8.22 6.95
C CYS A 165 -3.33 7.32 7.27
N ASN A 166 -2.37 7.26 6.36
CA ASN A 166 -1.18 6.44 6.52
C ASN A 166 -0.30 7.02 7.64
N TYR A 167 0.39 6.19 8.42
CA TYR A 167 1.31 6.64 9.47
C TYR A 167 0.69 7.61 10.49
N CYS A 168 -0.65 7.57 10.66
CA CYS A 168 -1.37 8.41 11.63
C CYS A 168 -1.45 7.67 12.98
N ASP A 169 -0.43 7.85 13.82
CA ASP A 169 -0.29 7.11 15.08
C ASP A 169 -1.24 7.58 16.19
N ARG A 170 -1.87 8.77 16.03
CA ARG A 170 -2.82 9.34 17.01
C ARG A 170 -4.28 9.02 16.71
N ILE A 171 -4.57 8.37 15.58
CA ILE A 171 -5.88 7.82 15.29
C ILE A 171 -5.96 6.44 15.94
N SER A 172 -7.01 6.21 16.71
CA SER A 172 -7.33 4.95 17.37
C SER A 172 -8.48 4.23 16.65
N GLU A 173 -8.80 3.02 17.09
CA GLU A 173 -9.98 2.28 16.61
C GLU A 173 -11.31 3.03 16.86
N HIS A 174 -11.34 3.99 17.79
CA HIS A 174 -12.49 4.86 17.98
C HIS A 174 -12.65 5.87 16.84
N GLY A 175 -11.57 6.47 16.36
CA GLY A 175 -11.58 7.35 15.20
C GLY A 175 -12.06 6.64 13.93
N LEU A 176 -11.68 5.37 13.74
CA LEU A 176 -12.14 4.58 12.59
C LEU A 176 -13.67 4.39 12.55
N LYS A 177 -14.39 4.52 13.67
CA LYS A 177 -15.87 4.46 13.65
C LYS A 177 -16.46 5.52 12.72
N THR A 178 -15.84 6.69 12.60
CA THR A 178 -16.25 7.73 11.65
C THR A 178 -16.20 7.24 10.21
N VAL A 179 -15.13 6.51 9.85
CA VAL A 179 -14.92 5.99 8.50
C VAL A 179 -16.10 5.09 8.08
N SER A 180 -16.72 4.36 9.02
CA SER A 180 -17.87 3.50 8.73
C SER A 180 -19.09 4.22 8.16
N GLY A 181 -19.21 5.55 8.37
CA GLY A 181 -20.26 6.39 7.82
C GLY A 181 -20.01 6.85 6.38
N LEU A 182 -18.76 6.76 5.89
CA LEU A 182 -18.35 7.21 4.57
C LEU A 182 -18.61 6.13 3.50
N SER A 183 -19.88 5.79 3.30
CA SER A 183 -20.30 4.64 2.48
C SER A 183 -19.97 4.76 0.99
N ASN A 184 -19.62 5.95 0.49
CA ASN A 184 -19.20 6.19 -0.88
C ASN A 184 -17.70 5.95 -1.12
N LEU A 185 -16.93 5.61 -0.07
CA LEU A 185 -15.52 5.30 -0.21
C LEU A 185 -15.31 4.14 -1.20
N THR A 186 -14.48 4.40 -2.20
CA THR A 186 -13.96 3.43 -3.16
C THR A 186 -12.49 3.11 -2.88
N SER A 187 -11.77 3.98 -2.17
CA SER A 187 -10.37 3.82 -1.80
C SER A 187 -10.14 4.20 -0.33
N LEU A 188 -9.49 3.30 0.42
CA LEU A 188 -9.09 3.56 1.80
C LEU A 188 -7.66 3.06 2.04
N SER A 189 -6.79 3.94 2.54
CA SER A 189 -5.40 3.62 2.89
C SER A 189 -5.11 3.95 4.35
N LEU A 190 -4.70 2.94 5.12
CA LEU A 190 -4.40 3.02 6.54
C LEU A 190 -3.04 2.38 6.85
N LYS A 191 -2.05 2.57 5.96
CA LYS A 191 -0.72 1.97 6.09
C LYS A 191 -0.11 2.32 7.42
N LYS A 192 0.44 1.33 8.11
CA LYS A 192 1.11 1.49 9.39
C LYS A 192 0.25 2.27 10.40
N CYS A 193 -1.07 2.06 10.40
CA CYS A 193 -1.96 2.71 11.35
C CYS A 193 -2.27 1.76 12.52
N ALA A 194 -1.96 2.20 13.75
CA ALA A 194 -2.18 1.40 14.95
C ALA A 194 -3.66 1.14 15.26
N ALA A 195 -4.57 1.95 14.69
CA ALA A 195 -6.03 1.79 14.78
C ALA A 195 -6.57 0.54 14.09
N VAL A 196 -5.80 -0.04 13.15
CA VAL A 196 -6.21 -1.21 12.37
C VAL A 196 -6.02 -2.48 13.22
N THR A 197 -6.88 -2.61 14.23
CA THR A 197 -7.07 -3.77 15.10
C THR A 197 -8.23 -4.64 14.60
N ALA A 198 -8.43 -5.82 15.19
CA ALA A 198 -9.65 -6.60 14.95
C ALA A 198 -10.94 -5.80 15.23
N GLU A 199 -10.94 -4.98 16.28
CA GLU A 199 -12.07 -4.14 16.66
C GLU A 199 -12.23 -2.96 15.69
N GLY A 200 -11.13 -2.27 15.34
CA GLY A 200 -11.12 -1.19 14.37
C GLY A 200 -11.63 -1.63 12.98
N ALA A 201 -11.36 -2.87 12.59
CA ALA A 201 -11.82 -3.45 11.32
C ALA A 201 -13.35 -3.50 11.17
N LYS A 202 -14.11 -3.42 12.26
CA LYS A 202 -15.59 -3.29 12.20
C LYS A 202 -16.02 -2.07 11.39
N ALA A 203 -15.20 -1.02 11.35
CA ALA A 203 -15.48 0.17 10.56
C ALA A 203 -15.62 -0.13 9.07
N PHE A 204 -14.93 -1.15 8.56
CA PHE A 204 -14.89 -1.47 7.14
C PHE A 204 -16.14 -2.20 6.66
N ALA A 205 -16.93 -2.80 7.55
CA ALA A 205 -18.05 -3.68 7.20
C ALA A 205 -19.14 -3.02 6.35
N LYS A 206 -19.30 -1.69 6.45
CA LYS A 206 -20.31 -0.93 5.69
C LYS A 206 -19.77 -0.30 4.41
N LEU A 207 -18.47 -0.41 4.15
CA LEU A 207 -17.81 0.23 3.02
C LEU A 207 -17.94 -0.59 1.73
N VAL A 208 -19.17 -1.00 1.41
CA VAL A 208 -19.50 -1.94 0.32
C VAL A 208 -19.12 -1.46 -1.09
N ASN A 209 -18.76 -0.18 -1.22
CA ASN A 209 -18.26 0.43 -2.44
C ASN A 209 -16.74 0.39 -2.59
N LEU A 210 -16.01 -0.11 -1.59
CA LEU A 210 -14.56 -0.22 -1.66
C LEU A 210 -14.12 -1.08 -2.83
N VAL A 211 -13.22 -0.50 -3.61
CA VAL A 211 -12.48 -1.13 -4.70
C VAL A 211 -11.05 -1.37 -4.26
N ASN A 212 -10.48 -0.46 -3.45
CA ASN A 212 -9.10 -0.53 -3.01
C ASN A 212 -8.98 -0.37 -1.49
N LEU A 213 -8.29 -1.32 -0.85
CA LEU A 213 -8.02 -1.28 0.58
C LEU A 213 -6.54 -1.56 0.85
N ASP A 214 -5.85 -0.58 1.41
CA ASP A 214 -4.44 -0.69 1.78
C ASP A 214 -4.24 -0.65 3.30
N LEU A 215 -3.84 -1.80 3.84
CA LEU A 215 -3.58 -2.05 5.25
C LEU A 215 -2.12 -2.47 5.48
N GLU A 216 -1.20 -2.13 4.57
CA GLU A 216 0.21 -2.49 4.73
C GLU A 216 0.74 -2.12 6.12
N ARG A 217 1.52 -3.01 6.74
CA ARG A 217 2.14 -2.82 8.07
C ARG A 217 1.14 -2.58 9.20
N CYS A 218 -0.04 -3.20 9.14
CA CYS A 218 -1.02 -3.22 10.22
C CYS A 218 -1.02 -4.55 10.99
N PRO A 219 -0.06 -4.80 11.90
CA PRO A 219 0.13 -6.12 12.51
C PRO A 219 -1.00 -6.56 13.46
N LYS A 220 -1.84 -5.63 13.91
CA LYS A 220 -2.91 -5.88 14.89
C LYS A 220 -4.25 -6.32 14.25
N ILE A 221 -4.30 -6.46 12.93
CA ILE A 221 -5.53 -6.75 12.17
C ILE A 221 -6.03 -8.21 12.29
N HIS A 222 -5.23 -9.11 12.86
CA HIS A 222 -5.61 -10.52 13.05
C HIS A 222 -7.00 -10.65 13.69
N GLY A 223 -7.87 -11.47 13.11
CA GLY A 223 -9.27 -11.62 13.51
C GLY A 223 -10.22 -10.59 12.91
N GLY A 224 -9.71 -9.47 12.36
CA GLY A 224 -10.50 -8.39 11.79
C GLY A 224 -11.02 -8.64 10.36
N LEU A 225 -10.41 -9.56 9.60
CA LEU A 225 -10.82 -9.84 8.22
C LEU A 225 -12.26 -10.38 8.12
N VAL A 226 -12.82 -10.91 9.21
CA VAL A 226 -14.25 -11.28 9.30
C VAL A 226 -15.17 -10.11 8.96
N HIS A 227 -14.75 -8.88 9.25
CA HIS A 227 -15.51 -7.66 9.00
C HIS A 227 -15.39 -7.15 7.56
N LEU A 228 -14.49 -7.70 6.76
CA LEU A 228 -14.42 -7.41 5.33
C LEU A 228 -15.39 -8.27 4.51
N LYS A 229 -16.12 -9.19 5.16
CA LYS A 229 -17.14 -10.00 4.49
C LYS A 229 -18.18 -9.10 3.83
N GLY A 230 -18.37 -9.26 2.53
CA GLY A 230 -19.35 -8.49 1.76
C GLY A 230 -18.76 -7.34 0.93
N LEU A 231 -17.46 -7.06 1.05
CA LEU A 231 -16.74 -6.10 0.17
C LEU A 231 -16.52 -6.69 -1.24
N ARG A 232 -17.60 -7.06 -1.93
CA ARG A 232 -17.59 -7.81 -3.21
C ARG A 232 -17.08 -7.00 -4.40
N LYS A 233 -16.94 -5.68 -4.24
CA LYS A 233 -16.35 -4.78 -5.24
C LYS A 233 -14.84 -4.62 -5.09
N LEU A 234 -14.26 -5.18 -4.02
CA LEU A 234 -12.83 -5.04 -3.76
C LEU A 234 -12.03 -5.70 -4.89
N GLU A 235 -11.20 -4.91 -5.55
CA GLU A 235 -10.29 -5.33 -6.62
C GLU A 235 -8.85 -5.39 -6.13
N THR A 236 -8.45 -4.53 -5.17
CA THR A 236 -7.10 -4.54 -4.60
C THR A 236 -7.14 -4.63 -3.07
N LEU A 237 -6.33 -5.54 -2.53
CA LEU A 237 -6.12 -5.69 -1.09
C LEU A 237 -4.62 -5.80 -0.79
N ASN A 238 -4.09 -4.77 -0.13
CA ASN A 238 -2.70 -4.76 0.33
C ASN A 238 -2.63 -5.00 1.84
N MET A 239 -1.97 -6.08 2.25
CA MET A 239 -1.71 -6.44 3.65
C MET A 239 -0.25 -6.85 3.85
N ARG A 240 0.67 -6.31 3.04
CA ARG A 240 2.11 -6.57 3.19
C ARG A 240 2.58 -6.24 4.60
N TYR A 241 3.49 -7.04 5.13
CA TYR A 241 4.05 -6.90 6.48
C TYR A 241 3.03 -6.92 7.62
N CYS A 242 1.80 -7.41 7.38
CA CYS A 242 0.84 -7.70 8.44
C CYS A 242 1.16 -9.06 9.07
N ASN A 243 2.27 -9.13 9.80
CA ASN A 243 2.81 -10.36 10.40
C ASN A 243 1.92 -11.01 11.49
N GLY A 244 0.78 -10.41 11.82
CA GLY A 244 -0.26 -11.00 12.65
C GLY A 244 -1.26 -11.86 11.87
N ILE A 245 -1.40 -11.66 10.55
CA ILE A 245 -2.35 -12.40 9.72
C ILE A 245 -1.90 -13.86 9.59
N THR A 246 -2.86 -14.77 9.75
CA THR A 246 -2.71 -16.23 9.73
C THR A 246 -3.66 -16.87 8.72
N ASP A 247 -3.51 -18.19 8.49
CA ASP A 247 -4.43 -18.96 7.63
C ASP A 247 -5.90 -18.84 8.02
N SER A 248 -6.20 -18.65 9.31
CA SER A 248 -7.56 -18.51 9.81
C SER A 248 -8.26 -17.22 9.34
N ASP A 249 -7.49 -16.20 9.00
CA ASP A 249 -7.98 -14.92 8.46
C ASP A 249 -8.29 -15.05 6.96
N MET A 250 -7.54 -15.89 6.24
CA MET A 250 -7.64 -16.05 4.78
C MET A 250 -8.98 -16.59 4.31
N LYS A 251 -9.69 -17.37 5.14
CA LYS A 251 -11.00 -17.95 4.80
C LYS A 251 -12.04 -16.90 4.38
N TYR A 252 -11.93 -15.67 4.89
CA TYR A 252 -12.85 -14.59 4.58
C TYR A 252 -12.60 -13.93 3.21
N LEU A 253 -11.45 -14.19 2.58
CA LEU A 253 -11.12 -13.67 1.25
C LEU A 253 -11.78 -14.46 0.11
N SER A 254 -12.27 -15.68 0.39
CA SER A 254 -12.89 -16.56 -0.60
C SER A 254 -14.11 -15.94 -1.30
N ASP A 255 -14.79 -14.99 -0.65
CA ASP A 255 -15.95 -14.27 -1.19
C ASP A 255 -15.57 -13.08 -2.11
N PHE A 256 -14.28 -12.75 -2.26
CA PHE A 256 -13.83 -11.56 -3.01
C PHE A 256 -13.70 -11.85 -4.50
N THR A 257 -14.80 -12.21 -5.15
CA THR A 257 -14.85 -12.62 -6.57
C THR A 257 -14.43 -11.53 -7.57
N SER A 258 -14.28 -10.28 -7.12
CA SER A 258 -13.77 -9.17 -7.92
C SER A 258 -12.27 -8.91 -7.74
N LEU A 259 -11.62 -9.59 -6.80
CA LEU A 259 -10.22 -9.33 -6.44
C LEU A 259 -9.30 -9.62 -7.62
N ARG A 260 -8.47 -8.63 -7.95
CA ARG A 260 -7.48 -8.65 -9.04
C ARG A 260 -6.07 -8.64 -8.51
N GLU A 261 -5.84 -8.02 -7.35
CA GLU A 261 -4.55 -7.89 -6.73
C GLU A 261 -4.62 -8.19 -5.22
N LEU A 262 -3.75 -9.09 -4.78
CA LEU A 262 -3.60 -9.47 -3.38
C LEU A 262 -2.13 -9.47 -2.98
N GLN A 263 -1.78 -8.56 -2.08
CA GLN A 263 -0.41 -8.40 -1.57
C GLN A 263 -0.34 -8.88 -0.11
N LEU A 264 0.41 -9.97 0.13
CA LEU A 264 0.51 -10.66 1.42
C LEU A 264 1.96 -10.85 1.88
N SER A 265 2.92 -10.17 1.26
CA SER A 265 4.34 -10.40 1.55
C SER A 265 4.64 -10.29 3.05
N CYS A 266 5.45 -11.20 3.58
CA CYS A 266 5.86 -11.28 4.99
C CYS A 266 4.68 -11.41 5.98
N CYS A 267 3.63 -12.14 5.60
CA CYS A 267 2.57 -12.59 6.51
C CYS A 267 2.82 -14.03 7.00
N LYS A 268 2.12 -14.46 8.05
CA LYS A 268 2.23 -15.84 8.58
C LYS A 268 1.23 -16.77 7.90
N ILE A 269 1.30 -16.79 6.56
CA ILE A 269 0.45 -17.63 5.71
C ILE A 269 1.22 -18.89 5.31
N SER A 270 0.55 -20.04 5.41
CA SER A 270 1.01 -21.34 4.92
C SER A 270 0.20 -21.79 3.70
N ASP A 271 0.51 -22.98 3.18
CA ASP A 271 -0.25 -23.62 2.10
C ASP A 271 -1.75 -23.73 2.42
N CYS A 272 -2.11 -23.90 3.70
CA CYS A 272 -3.50 -23.94 4.16
C CYS A 272 -4.20 -22.60 3.92
N GLY A 273 -3.54 -21.47 4.18
CA GLY A 273 -4.09 -20.14 3.94
C GLY A 273 -4.27 -19.86 2.45
N VAL A 274 -3.30 -20.27 1.62
CA VAL A 274 -3.37 -20.12 0.15
C VAL A 274 -4.53 -20.94 -0.44
N SER A 275 -4.88 -22.09 0.18
CA SER A 275 -6.00 -22.92 -0.28
C SER A 275 -7.35 -22.18 -0.32
N TYR A 276 -7.54 -21.15 0.50
CA TYR A 276 -8.75 -20.31 0.51
C TYR A 276 -8.83 -19.33 -0.67
N LEU A 277 -7.75 -19.15 -1.43
CA LEU A 277 -7.74 -18.34 -2.63
C LEU A 277 -8.30 -19.09 -3.85
N ARG A 278 -8.55 -20.41 -3.71
CA ARG A 278 -9.20 -21.21 -4.77
C ARG A 278 -10.53 -20.54 -5.16
N GLY A 279 -10.72 -20.33 -6.46
CA GLY A 279 -11.95 -19.75 -7.00
C GLY A 279 -11.90 -18.22 -7.21
N LEU A 280 -10.84 -17.53 -6.80
CA LEU A 280 -10.61 -16.11 -7.13
C LEU A 280 -10.18 -15.95 -8.60
N SER A 281 -11.07 -16.28 -9.53
CA SER A 281 -10.77 -16.43 -10.97
C SER A 281 -10.33 -15.13 -11.67
N LYS A 282 -10.55 -13.96 -11.04
CA LYS A 282 -10.09 -12.66 -11.54
C LYS A 282 -8.72 -12.24 -10.98
N LEU A 283 -8.16 -12.99 -10.03
CA LEU A 283 -6.89 -12.66 -9.43
C LEU A 283 -5.79 -12.71 -10.49
N SER A 284 -5.13 -11.58 -10.66
CA SER A 284 -4.11 -11.35 -11.68
C SER A 284 -2.74 -11.09 -11.07
N HIS A 285 -2.69 -10.57 -9.84
CA HIS A 285 -1.46 -10.27 -9.12
C HIS A 285 -1.55 -10.90 -7.74
N LEU A 286 -0.63 -11.82 -7.46
CA LEU A 286 -0.50 -12.47 -6.16
C LEU A 286 0.94 -12.35 -5.67
N ASN A 287 1.11 -11.73 -4.51
CA ASN A 287 2.41 -11.63 -3.85
C ASN A 287 2.39 -12.30 -2.48
N LEU A 288 3.15 -13.38 -2.37
CA LEU A 288 3.32 -14.18 -1.15
C LEU A 288 4.78 -14.16 -0.67
N GLU A 289 5.61 -13.21 -1.13
CA GLU A 289 7.03 -13.16 -0.79
C GLU A 289 7.28 -13.24 0.72
N GLY A 290 8.15 -14.15 1.15
CA GLY A 290 8.49 -14.32 2.56
C GLY A 290 7.37 -14.88 3.44
N CYS A 291 6.32 -15.46 2.85
CA CYS A 291 5.35 -16.30 3.56
C CYS A 291 5.91 -17.72 3.78
N ALA A 292 5.35 -18.45 4.74
CA ALA A 292 5.75 -19.82 5.06
C ALA A 292 5.04 -20.85 4.16
N VAL A 293 5.01 -20.58 2.85
CA VAL A 293 4.41 -21.46 1.83
C VAL A 293 5.45 -22.40 1.24
N THR A 294 5.04 -23.61 0.91
CA THR A 294 5.86 -24.64 0.26
C THR A 294 5.33 -24.93 -1.14
N ALA A 295 5.93 -25.88 -1.85
CA ALA A 295 5.47 -26.25 -3.18
C ALA A 295 4.03 -26.82 -3.20
N ALA A 296 3.50 -27.27 -2.05
CA ALA A 296 2.09 -27.67 -1.91
C ALA A 296 1.10 -26.51 -2.20
N CYS A 297 1.50 -25.24 -2.05
CA CYS A 297 0.62 -24.12 -2.42
C CYS A 297 0.31 -24.06 -3.92
N LEU A 298 1.17 -24.64 -4.77
CA LEU A 298 1.03 -24.59 -6.23
C LEU A 298 -0.25 -25.29 -6.72
N GLU A 299 -0.72 -26.31 -6.00
CA GLU A 299 -2.01 -26.95 -6.28
C GLU A 299 -3.17 -25.95 -6.20
N ALA A 300 -3.19 -25.07 -5.18
CA ALA A 300 -4.21 -24.04 -5.07
C ALA A 300 -4.03 -22.91 -6.10
N ILE A 301 -2.77 -22.52 -6.35
CA ILE A 301 -2.42 -21.44 -7.28
C ILE A 301 -2.72 -21.81 -8.74
N SER A 302 -2.60 -23.08 -9.11
CA SER A 302 -2.89 -23.57 -10.48
C SER A 302 -4.32 -23.25 -10.95
N GLY A 303 -5.28 -23.14 -10.02
CA GLY A 303 -6.65 -22.73 -10.31
C GLY A 303 -6.84 -21.24 -10.62
N LEU A 304 -5.80 -20.42 -10.45
CA LEU A 304 -5.84 -18.97 -10.65
C LEU A 304 -5.40 -18.60 -12.08
N ALA A 305 -6.13 -19.10 -13.08
CA ALA A 305 -5.79 -19.00 -14.51
C ALA A 305 -5.71 -17.55 -15.08
N SER A 306 -6.06 -16.53 -14.28
CA SER A 306 -5.92 -15.12 -14.65
C SER A 306 -4.62 -14.48 -14.16
N LEU A 307 -3.75 -15.23 -13.47
CA LEU A 307 -2.48 -14.71 -12.96
C LEU A 307 -1.59 -14.19 -14.09
N VAL A 308 -1.14 -12.96 -13.89
CA VAL A 308 -0.17 -12.22 -14.70
C VAL A 308 1.13 -12.06 -13.92
N LEU A 309 1.04 -11.87 -12.60
CA LEU A 309 2.18 -11.78 -11.71
C LEU A 309 2.02 -12.71 -10.51
N LEU A 310 3.02 -13.55 -10.30
CA LEU A 310 3.15 -14.42 -9.14
C LEU A 310 4.51 -14.18 -8.48
N ASN A 311 4.48 -13.71 -7.24
CA ASN A 311 5.69 -13.57 -6.43
C ASN A 311 5.69 -14.57 -5.27
N LEU A 312 6.62 -15.52 -5.35
CA LEU A 312 6.92 -16.57 -4.37
C LEU A 312 8.39 -16.48 -3.92
N ASN A 313 9.01 -15.31 -4.02
CA ASN A 313 10.38 -15.11 -3.51
C ASN A 313 10.48 -15.46 -2.03
N ARG A 314 11.64 -16.00 -1.61
CA ARG A 314 11.95 -16.29 -0.20
C ARG A 314 10.87 -17.14 0.48
N CYS A 315 10.33 -18.09 -0.26
CA CYS A 315 9.39 -19.09 0.24
C CYS A 315 10.12 -20.43 0.42
N GLY A 316 9.39 -21.49 0.75
CA GLY A 316 9.90 -22.86 0.83
C GLY A 316 9.65 -23.65 -0.45
N ILE A 317 9.68 -23.04 -1.63
CA ILE A 317 9.38 -23.72 -2.90
C ILE A 317 10.54 -24.63 -3.30
N CYS A 318 10.23 -25.84 -3.75
CA CYS A 318 11.13 -26.80 -4.36
C CYS A 318 10.57 -27.25 -5.72
N ASP A 319 11.25 -28.17 -6.41
CA ASP A 319 10.84 -28.62 -7.75
C ASP A 319 9.52 -29.41 -7.77
N GLU A 320 9.14 -30.00 -6.64
CA GLU A 320 7.91 -30.80 -6.51
C GLU A 320 6.67 -29.93 -6.76
N GLY A 321 5.79 -30.33 -7.68
CA GLY A 321 4.58 -29.55 -7.99
C GLY A 321 4.81 -28.40 -8.97
N CYS A 322 6.03 -28.17 -9.48
CA CYS A 322 6.28 -27.15 -10.52
C CYS A 322 5.46 -27.41 -11.79
N GLU A 323 5.07 -28.65 -12.10
CA GLU A 323 4.19 -28.97 -13.23
C GLU A 323 2.83 -28.27 -13.15
N LYS A 324 2.41 -27.85 -11.94
CA LYS A 324 1.18 -27.09 -11.71
C LYS A 324 1.23 -25.66 -12.23
N LEU A 325 2.43 -25.14 -12.53
CA LEU A 325 2.61 -23.82 -13.12
C LEU A 325 2.30 -23.80 -14.63
N GLU A 326 2.40 -24.94 -15.33
CA GLU A 326 2.22 -25.05 -16.79
C GLU A 326 0.90 -24.44 -17.28
N GLY A 327 -0.17 -24.56 -16.48
CA GLY A 327 -1.50 -24.02 -16.80
C GLY A 327 -1.64 -22.50 -16.68
N LEU A 328 -0.66 -21.79 -16.11
CA LEU A 328 -0.70 -20.34 -15.88
C LEU A 328 -0.22 -19.56 -17.11
N VAL A 329 -0.77 -19.88 -18.28
CA VAL A 329 -0.30 -19.36 -19.59
C VAL A 329 -0.37 -17.84 -19.74
N LYS A 330 -1.08 -17.11 -18.87
CA LYS A 330 -1.13 -15.63 -18.85
C LYS A 330 -0.01 -14.98 -18.04
N LEU A 331 0.80 -15.78 -17.35
CA LEU A 331 1.82 -15.27 -16.46
C LEU A 331 2.91 -14.53 -17.25
N LYS A 332 3.17 -13.29 -16.86
CA LYS A 332 4.21 -12.42 -17.40
C LYS A 332 5.38 -12.27 -16.44
N VAL A 333 5.11 -12.30 -15.14
CA VAL A 333 6.14 -12.14 -14.10
C VAL A 333 6.06 -13.29 -13.11
N LEU A 334 7.13 -14.05 -13.00
CA LEU A 334 7.29 -15.14 -12.05
C LEU A 334 8.54 -14.91 -11.22
N ASN A 335 8.36 -14.69 -9.92
CA ASN A 335 9.45 -14.51 -8.98
C ASN A 335 9.55 -15.72 -8.05
N LEU A 336 10.66 -16.45 -8.18
CA LEU A 336 10.96 -17.69 -7.46
C LEU A 336 12.35 -17.64 -6.79
N GLY A 337 12.97 -16.47 -6.69
CA GLY A 337 14.28 -16.29 -6.08
C GLY A 337 14.28 -16.66 -4.59
N PHE A 338 15.44 -17.09 -4.10
CA PHE A 338 15.70 -17.51 -2.72
C PHE A 338 14.82 -18.70 -2.29
N ASN A 339 14.59 -19.65 -3.20
CA ASN A 339 13.90 -20.92 -2.95
C ASN A 339 14.86 -22.12 -3.13
N HIS A 340 14.34 -23.34 -3.01
CA HIS A 340 15.08 -24.60 -3.15
C HIS A 340 14.87 -25.24 -4.54
N ILE A 341 14.85 -24.41 -5.59
CA ILE A 341 14.61 -24.82 -6.98
C ILE A 341 15.92 -25.23 -7.67
N THR A 342 15.83 -26.26 -8.52
CA THR A 342 16.90 -26.76 -9.39
C THR A 342 16.49 -26.73 -10.87
N ASP A 343 17.36 -27.21 -11.74
CA ASP A 343 17.10 -27.36 -13.18
C ASP A 343 15.82 -28.15 -13.49
N ALA A 344 15.40 -29.06 -12.58
CA ALA A 344 14.21 -29.88 -12.77
C ALA A 344 12.92 -29.05 -12.90
N CYS A 345 12.78 -27.95 -12.17
CA CYS A 345 11.59 -27.09 -12.29
C CYS A 345 11.51 -26.37 -13.64
N LEU A 346 12.65 -26.08 -14.29
CA LEU A 346 12.70 -25.29 -15.52
C LEU A 346 12.05 -26.00 -16.72
N VAL A 347 11.98 -27.33 -16.69
CA VAL A 347 11.26 -28.13 -17.70
C VAL A 347 9.79 -27.71 -17.79
N HIS A 348 9.18 -27.36 -16.66
CA HIS A 348 7.75 -26.98 -16.56
C HIS A 348 7.50 -25.52 -16.91
N LEU A 349 8.53 -24.66 -16.87
CA LEU A 349 8.38 -23.23 -17.17
C LEU A 349 8.32 -22.96 -18.68
N ARG A 350 8.66 -23.94 -19.53
CA ARG A 350 8.64 -23.76 -20.99
C ARG A 350 7.26 -23.47 -21.57
N GLU A 351 6.21 -23.92 -20.89
CA GLU A 351 4.81 -23.72 -21.30
C GLU A 351 4.30 -22.29 -21.01
N LEU A 352 5.07 -21.51 -20.23
CA LEU A 352 4.76 -20.12 -19.88
C LEU A 352 5.16 -19.16 -21.01
N ILE A 353 4.56 -19.33 -22.19
CA ILE A 353 4.90 -18.61 -23.43
C ILE A 353 4.76 -17.08 -23.37
N ASN A 354 4.04 -16.55 -22.37
CA ASN A 354 3.88 -15.10 -22.18
C ASN A 354 4.81 -14.53 -21.10
N LEU A 355 5.73 -15.33 -20.56
CA LEU A 355 6.59 -14.89 -19.48
C LEU A 355 7.60 -13.85 -19.99
N GLU A 356 7.66 -12.71 -19.33
CA GLU A 356 8.53 -11.57 -19.68
C GLU A 356 9.63 -11.37 -18.64
N CYS A 357 9.38 -11.79 -17.38
CA CYS A 357 10.32 -11.66 -16.29
C CYS A 357 10.29 -12.92 -15.42
N LEU A 358 11.45 -13.56 -15.28
CA LEU A 358 11.69 -14.70 -14.41
C LEU A 358 12.83 -14.37 -13.44
N ASN A 359 12.54 -14.40 -12.13
CA ASN A 359 13.56 -14.24 -11.10
C ASN A 359 13.84 -15.60 -10.44
N LEU A 360 15.09 -16.06 -10.56
CA LEU A 360 15.61 -17.30 -9.98
C LEU A 360 16.84 -17.03 -9.08
N ASP A 361 17.01 -15.78 -8.61
CA ASP A 361 18.15 -15.39 -7.79
C ASP A 361 18.34 -16.34 -6.61
N SER A 362 19.57 -16.76 -6.33
CA SER A 362 19.88 -17.69 -5.22
C SER A 362 19.15 -19.05 -5.28
N CYS A 363 18.72 -19.51 -6.46
CA CYS A 363 18.33 -20.89 -6.72
C CYS A 363 19.52 -21.72 -7.24
N LYS A 364 19.39 -23.05 -7.29
CA LYS A 364 20.44 -23.98 -7.73
C LYS A 364 20.29 -24.31 -9.22
N ILE A 365 20.36 -23.27 -10.06
CA ILE A 365 20.23 -23.39 -11.52
C ILE A 365 21.61 -23.51 -12.17
N GLY A 366 21.79 -24.53 -13.01
CA GLY A 366 22.95 -24.75 -13.85
C GLY A 366 22.70 -24.40 -15.32
N ASP A 367 23.76 -24.47 -16.14
CA ASP A 367 23.70 -24.16 -17.57
C ASP A 367 22.76 -25.11 -18.34
N GLU A 368 22.68 -26.38 -17.93
CA GLU A 368 21.78 -27.39 -18.51
C GLU A 368 20.30 -27.02 -18.31
N GLY A 369 19.92 -26.55 -17.12
CA GLY A 369 18.57 -26.08 -16.86
C GLY A 369 18.15 -24.89 -17.74
N LEU A 370 19.08 -23.98 -18.04
CA LEU A 370 18.81 -22.82 -18.89
C LEU A 370 18.50 -23.20 -20.35
N LEU A 371 18.90 -24.39 -20.80
CA LEU A 371 18.53 -24.89 -22.14
C LEU A 371 17.02 -25.04 -22.28
N HIS A 372 16.31 -25.43 -21.21
CA HIS A 372 14.85 -25.53 -21.21
C HIS A 372 14.15 -24.18 -21.38
N LEU A 373 14.82 -23.08 -21.02
CA LEU A 373 14.28 -21.72 -21.15
C LEU A 373 14.58 -21.11 -22.52
N LYS A 374 15.69 -21.48 -23.18
CA LYS A 374 16.02 -20.98 -24.52
C LYS A 374 14.92 -21.27 -25.54
N GLU A 375 14.30 -22.43 -25.44
CA GLU A 375 13.19 -22.82 -26.32
C GLU A 375 11.91 -21.99 -26.06
N ALA A 376 11.74 -21.48 -24.84
CA ALA A 376 10.54 -20.76 -24.40
C ALA A 376 10.59 -19.24 -24.65
N PHE A 377 11.79 -18.62 -24.67
CA PHE A 377 11.95 -17.16 -24.78
C PHE A 377 12.56 -16.67 -26.11
N CYS A 378 12.79 -17.57 -27.07
CA CYS A 378 13.36 -17.22 -28.40
C CYS A 378 12.36 -17.33 -29.56
N SER A 379 11.08 -17.57 -29.28
CA SER A 379 9.96 -17.50 -30.24
C SER A 379 9.14 -16.24 -30.00
#